data_AF-A0A453NUK6-F1
#
_entry.id   AF-A0A453NUK6-F1
#
_cell.length_a   1.000
_cell.length_b   1.000
_cell.length_c   1.000
_cell.angle_alpha   90.00
_cell.angle_beta   90.00
_cell.angle_gamma   90.00
#
_symmetry.space_group_name_H-M   'P 1'
#
loop_
_entity.id
_entity.type
_entity.pdbx_description
1 polymer ?
#
loop_
_entity_poly.entity_id
_entity_poly.type
_entity_poly.pdbx_seq_one_letter_code
_entity_poly.pdbx_strand_id
1 'polypeptide(L)'
;SWESQSCGYHGDDGYLYRGPGKSESFGPKFTSGDIIGAGINYIEQLLFFTKNGSLIGAFPKDIKGPLYPTIAVHSQDEELTVNFGKEQFCFDIEGYILEQKMTQQSISDKLYLQPDISHWIVRSYLLHYGYQDTLSSFDAASETDPPANHQTGYGEPPEMYGLSHRKMLRQLIINGDIDSAFKRLEEWYPQVLKDEISVICFLLHSQRFIEYIRAEQLEGAVKYARANLANFLAHKAFEGLLKESVALLAYEKPSESCIGYLLESPQREFVADAVNAAILSTNPKMKDPESCLYSCLEKLLRQLTVCSSELRAFNSDQGDVFLLHKEIYERSRRP
;
A
#
# COMPACT_ATOMS: atom_id res chain seq x y z
N SER A 1 -15.66 11.68 -34.04
CA SER A 1 -15.94 13.13 -34.14
C SER A 1 -14.85 13.77 -34.98
N TRP A 2 -15.15 14.92 -35.57
CA TRP A 2 -14.24 15.67 -36.45
C TRP A 2 -13.26 16.54 -35.65
N GLU A 3 -13.43 16.61 -34.34
CA GLU A 3 -12.61 17.40 -33.43
C GLU A 3 -11.30 16.68 -33.07
N SER A 4 -10.23 17.45 -32.93
CA SER A 4 -8.97 16.96 -32.37
C SER A 4 -9.19 16.30 -31.01
N GLN A 5 -8.48 15.20 -30.72
CA GLN A 5 -8.63 14.42 -29.47
C GLN A 5 -10.02 13.77 -29.29
N SER A 6 -10.68 13.42 -30.39
CA SER A 6 -11.94 12.67 -30.35
C SER A 6 -11.84 11.35 -31.12
N CYS A 7 -12.63 10.37 -30.68
CA CYS A 7 -12.85 9.14 -31.42
C CYS A 7 -14.34 8.82 -31.46
N GLY A 8 -14.84 8.34 -32.58
CA GLY A 8 -16.22 7.88 -32.69
C GLY A 8 -16.42 6.89 -33.82
N TYR A 9 -17.38 5.99 -33.63
CA TYR A 9 -17.81 4.99 -34.60
C TYR A 9 -19.14 5.43 -35.19
N HIS A 10 -19.21 5.49 -36.52
CA HIS A 10 -20.30 6.12 -37.24
C HIS A 10 -21.24 5.07 -37.85
N GLY A 11 -22.55 5.30 -37.74
CA GLY A 11 -23.57 4.27 -38.01
C GLY A 11 -23.95 4.11 -39.48
N ASP A 12 -23.87 5.18 -40.27
CA ASP A 12 -24.30 5.21 -41.67
C ASP A 12 -23.30 4.53 -42.62
N ASP A 13 -22.01 4.51 -42.28
CA ASP A 13 -20.90 4.01 -43.09
C ASP A 13 -20.10 2.90 -42.41
N GLY A 14 -20.14 2.80 -41.07
CA GLY A 14 -19.37 1.83 -40.29
C GLY A 14 -17.90 2.23 -40.09
N TYR A 15 -17.56 3.50 -40.28
CA TYR A 15 -16.19 3.99 -40.18
C TYR A 15 -15.84 4.44 -38.77
N LEU A 16 -14.56 4.28 -38.43
CA LEU A 16 -13.97 4.85 -37.22
C LEU A 16 -13.31 6.18 -37.55
N TYR A 17 -13.70 7.23 -36.83
CA TYR A 17 -13.15 8.57 -36.97
C TYR A 17 -12.25 8.91 -35.79
N ARG A 18 -11.01 9.31 -36.05
CA ARG A 18 -9.98 9.62 -35.04
C ARG A 18 -9.41 11.01 -35.25
N GLY A 19 -10.18 12.03 -34.89
CA GLY A 19 -9.85 13.43 -35.13
C GLY A 19 -9.98 13.86 -36.60
N PRO A 20 -9.50 15.06 -36.95
CA PRO A 20 -9.75 15.65 -38.27
C PRO A 20 -9.08 14.86 -39.40
N GLY A 21 -9.87 14.48 -40.40
CA GLY A 21 -9.40 13.88 -41.65
C GLY A 21 -8.90 12.43 -41.56
N LYS A 22 -9.04 11.77 -40.40
CA LYS A 22 -8.67 10.36 -40.22
C LYS A 22 -9.92 9.51 -40.05
N SER A 23 -10.25 8.76 -41.10
CA SER A 23 -11.33 7.78 -41.10
C SER A 23 -10.84 6.47 -41.70
N GLU A 24 -11.20 5.35 -41.10
CA GLU A 24 -10.90 4.02 -41.65
C GLU A 24 -12.11 3.10 -41.53
N SER A 25 -12.21 2.14 -42.45
CA SER A 25 -13.21 1.07 -42.35
C SER A 25 -12.95 0.28 -41.07
N PHE A 26 -13.97 0.15 -40.23
CA PHE A 26 -13.81 -0.44 -38.89
C PHE A 26 -14.82 -1.54 -38.59
N GLY A 27 -16.10 -1.26 -38.81
CA GLY A 27 -17.17 -2.17 -38.45
C GLY A 27 -18.34 -2.15 -39.42
N PRO A 28 -19.37 -2.97 -39.18
CA PRO A 28 -20.60 -2.92 -39.95
C PRO A 28 -21.34 -1.59 -39.75
N LYS A 29 -22.31 -1.27 -40.60
CA LYS A 29 -23.27 -0.20 -40.32
C LYS A 29 -24.19 -0.59 -39.16
N PHE A 30 -24.82 0.37 -38.51
CA PHE A 30 -25.83 0.10 -37.49
C PHE A 30 -27.02 1.05 -37.60
N THR A 31 -28.17 0.58 -37.14
CA THR A 31 -29.45 1.29 -37.31
C THR A 31 -30.40 1.00 -36.13
N SER A 32 -31.64 1.46 -36.24
CA SER A 32 -32.67 1.25 -35.23
C SER A 32 -32.79 -0.21 -34.82
N GLY A 33 -32.78 -0.47 -33.51
CA GLY A 33 -32.82 -1.80 -32.91
C GLY A 33 -31.45 -2.42 -32.62
N ASP A 34 -30.35 -1.87 -33.16
CA ASP A 34 -29.00 -2.29 -32.78
C ASP A 34 -28.58 -1.68 -31.43
N ILE A 35 -27.82 -2.46 -30.65
CA ILE A 35 -27.20 -2.03 -29.39
C ILE A 35 -25.71 -1.84 -29.63
N ILE A 36 -25.21 -0.61 -29.50
CA ILE A 36 -23.80 -0.28 -29.65
C ILE A 36 -23.18 -0.02 -28.28
N GLY A 37 -22.10 -0.73 -27.97
CA GLY A 37 -21.28 -0.48 -26.80
C GLY A 37 -19.96 0.20 -27.17
N ALA A 38 -19.46 1.05 -26.28
CA ALA A 38 -18.13 1.65 -26.36
C ALA A 38 -17.42 1.44 -25.03
N GLY A 39 -16.16 1.01 -25.07
CA GLY A 39 -15.40 0.69 -23.87
C GLY A 39 -13.93 1.07 -23.97
N ILE A 40 -13.30 1.15 -22.80
CA ILE A 40 -11.88 1.48 -22.67
C ILE A 40 -11.21 0.40 -21.83
N ASN A 41 -10.21 -0.26 -22.40
CA ASN A 41 -9.29 -1.12 -21.67
C ASN A 41 -8.05 -0.30 -21.28
N TYR A 42 -7.99 0.14 -20.02
CA TYR A 42 -6.85 0.92 -19.51
C TYR A 42 -5.59 0.09 -19.27
N ILE A 43 -5.68 -1.24 -19.24
CA ILE A 43 -4.51 -2.12 -19.10
C ILE A 43 -3.72 -2.11 -20.40
N GLU A 44 -4.40 -2.37 -21.52
CA GLU A 44 -3.79 -2.40 -22.85
C GLU A 44 -3.78 -1.01 -23.55
N GLN A 45 -4.37 0.00 -22.91
CA GLN A 45 -4.60 1.33 -23.50
C GLN A 45 -5.34 1.25 -24.84
N LEU A 46 -6.44 0.48 -24.88
CA LEU A 46 -7.28 0.30 -26.07
C LEU A 46 -8.68 0.90 -25.88
N LEU A 47 -9.20 1.49 -26.95
CA LEU A 47 -10.62 1.77 -27.13
C LEU A 47 -11.24 0.64 -27.94
N PHE A 48 -12.47 0.25 -27.63
CA PHE A 48 -13.17 -0.78 -28.37
C PHE A 48 -14.66 -0.47 -28.52
N PHE A 49 -15.28 -1.06 -29.55
CA PHE A 49 -16.72 -0.99 -29.75
C PHE A 49 -17.32 -2.40 -29.86
N THR A 50 -18.59 -2.50 -29.49
CA THR A 50 -19.38 -3.72 -29.60
C THR A 50 -20.68 -3.44 -30.33
N LYS A 51 -21.22 -4.45 -31.02
CA LYS A 51 -22.54 -4.42 -31.64
C LYS A 51 -23.32 -5.65 -31.22
N ASN A 52 -24.52 -5.46 -30.68
CA ASN A 52 -25.42 -6.52 -30.24
C ASN A 52 -24.72 -7.56 -29.36
N GLY A 53 -23.88 -7.07 -28.43
CA GLY A 53 -23.15 -7.91 -27.48
C GLY A 53 -21.89 -8.57 -28.04
N SER A 54 -21.52 -8.34 -29.31
CA SER A 54 -20.31 -8.88 -29.92
C SER A 54 -19.24 -7.80 -30.11
N LEU A 55 -17.97 -8.11 -29.80
CA LEU A 55 -16.84 -7.21 -30.03
C LEU A 55 -16.63 -6.99 -31.54
N ILE A 56 -16.59 -5.72 -31.96
CA ILE A 56 -16.31 -5.35 -33.36
C ILE A 56 -14.79 -5.28 -33.58
N GLY A 57 -14.11 -4.56 -32.69
CA GLY A 57 -12.68 -4.35 -32.78
C GLY A 57 -12.18 -3.43 -31.68
N ALA A 58 -10.86 -3.44 -31.47
CA ALA A 58 -10.15 -2.60 -30.52
C ALA A 58 -8.98 -1.89 -31.23
N PHE A 59 -8.64 -0.69 -30.76
CA PHE A 59 -7.58 0.14 -31.34
C PHE A 59 -6.89 0.99 -30.28
N PRO A 60 -5.64 1.45 -30.52
CA PRO A 60 -4.89 2.25 -29.56
C PRO A 60 -5.64 3.51 -29.12
N LYS A 61 -5.66 3.76 -27.82
CA LYS A 61 -6.19 4.98 -27.21
C LYS A 61 -5.15 6.09 -27.27
N ASP A 62 -5.01 6.70 -28.45
CA ASP A 62 -4.08 7.82 -28.67
C ASP A 62 -4.57 9.17 -28.11
N ILE A 63 -5.71 9.17 -27.41
CA ILE A 63 -6.33 10.37 -26.82
C ILE A 63 -5.80 10.59 -25.40
N LYS A 64 -5.34 11.81 -25.14
CA LYS A 64 -4.82 12.23 -23.84
C LYS A 64 -5.86 13.03 -23.05
N GLY A 65 -5.81 12.92 -21.73
CA GLY A 65 -6.69 13.67 -20.83
C GLY A 65 -8.08 13.05 -20.67
N PRO A 66 -8.96 13.69 -19.87
CA PRO A 66 -10.26 13.14 -19.51
C PRO A 66 -11.13 12.93 -20.75
N LEU A 67 -11.78 11.77 -20.82
CA LEU A 67 -12.70 11.40 -21.88
C LEU A 67 -14.14 11.55 -21.43
N TYR A 68 -14.99 12.07 -22.33
CA TYR A 68 -16.41 12.26 -22.07
C TYR A 68 -17.22 11.47 -23.11
N PRO A 69 -18.16 10.60 -22.67
CA PRO A 69 -19.04 9.90 -23.59
C PRO A 69 -19.86 10.93 -24.37
N THR A 70 -19.77 10.86 -25.70
CA THR A 70 -20.42 11.82 -26.60
C THR A 70 -21.20 11.05 -27.65
N ILE A 71 -22.45 11.47 -27.88
CA ILE A 71 -23.33 10.91 -28.89
C ILE A 71 -23.77 12.07 -29.79
N ALA A 72 -23.67 11.88 -31.10
CA ALA A 72 -24.13 12.83 -32.09
C ALA A 72 -25.20 12.17 -32.95
N VAL A 73 -26.35 12.83 -33.05
CA VAL A 73 -27.48 12.46 -33.91
C VAL A 73 -27.65 13.52 -34.99
N HIS A 74 -28.14 13.10 -36.15
CA HIS A 74 -28.26 14.00 -37.30
C HIS A 74 -29.70 14.11 -37.81
N SER A 75 -30.43 12.99 -37.88
CA SER A 75 -31.75 12.98 -38.51
C SER A 75 -32.84 13.46 -37.55
N GLN A 76 -33.93 14.00 -38.12
CA GLN A 76 -35.14 14.29 -37.35
C GLN A 76 -35.73 12.98 -36.82
N ASP A 77 -36.29 13.02 -35.61
CA ASP A 77 -36.92 11.90 -34.92
C ASP A 77 -35.99 10.72 -34.56
N GLU A 78 -34.66 10.94 -34.54
CA GLU A 78 -33.71 9.98 -33.95
C GLU A 78 -33.81 9.98 -32.42
N GLU A 79 -34.17 8.83 -31.86
CA GLU A 79 -34.20 8.59 -30.43
C GLU A 79 -33.17 7.52 -30.03
N LEU A 80 -32.58 7.69 -28.86
CA LEU A 80 -31.62 6.75 -28.30
C LEU A 80 -31.79 6.63 -26.79
N THR A 81 -31.49 5.44 -26.28
CA THR A 81 -31.44 5.17 -24.84
C THR A 81 -30.00 4.83 -24.46
N VAL A 82 -29.54 5.35 -23.33
CA VAL A 82 -28.19 5.12 -22.82
C VAL A 82 -28.22 4.29 -21.54
N ASN A 83 -27.33 3.30 -21.45
CA ASN A 83 -27.10 2.52 -20.24
C ASN A 83 -25.65 2.74 -19.78
N PHE A 84 -25.47 3.39 -18.62
CA PHE A 84 -24.17 3.57 -17.96
C PHE A 84 -23.95 2.56 -16.82
N GLY A 85 -24.59 1.39 -16.90
CA GLY A 85 -24.49 0.31 -15.90
C GLY A 85 -25.66 0.27 -14.91
N LYS A 86 -26.78 0.94 -15.20
CA LYS A 86 -28.02 0.81 -14.40
C LYS A 86 -28.73 -0.53 -14.67
N GLU A 87 -28.58 -1.03 -15.88
CA GLU A 87 -29.08 -2.33 -16.31
C GLU A 87 -27.90 -3.19 -16.79
N GLN A 88 -28.10 -4.50 -16.89
CA GLN A 88 -27.09 -5.40 -17.42
C GLN A 88 -26.71 -5.00 -18.85
N PHE A 89 -25.42 -4.98 -19.16
CA PHE A 89 -24.95 -4.71 -20.51
C PHE A 89 -25.29 -5.87 -21.46
N CYS A 90 -25.56 -5.55 -22.73
CA CYS A 90 -25.70 -6.55 -23.78
C CYS A 90 -24.36 -7.26 -24.08
N PHE A 91 -23.24 -6.57 -23.90
CA PHE A 91 -21.89 -7.15 -23.95
C PHE A 91 -21.53 -7.76 -22.60
N ASP A 92 -20.99 -8.97 -22.60
CA ASP A 92 -20.48 -9.64 -21.40
C ASP A 92 -19.15 -9.00 -20.94
N ILE A 93 -19.27 -7.85 -20.29
CA ILE A 93 -18.12 -7.08 -19.80
C ILE A 93 -17.36 -7.84 -18.70
N GLU A 94 -18.06 -8.64 -17.88
CA GLU A 94 -17.45 -9.42 -16.81
C GLU A 94 -16.61 -10.57 -17.37
N GLY A 95 -17.15 -11.29 -18.36
CA GLY A 95 -16.40 -12.32 -19.10
C GLY A 95 -15.17 -11.73 -19.80
N TYR A 96 -15.31 -10.56 -20.43
CA TYR A 96 -14.18 -9.86 -21.04
C TYR A 96 -13.10 -9.48 -20.01
N ILE A 97 -13.48 -8.91 -18.86
CA ILE A 97 -12.54 -8.58 -17.78
C ILE A 97 -11.83 -9.84 -17.27
N LEU A 98 -12.55 -10.96 -17.14
CA LEU A 98 -11.97 -12.23 -16.70
C LEU A 98 -10.92 -12.75 -17.70
N GLU A 99 -11.22 -12.74 -18.99
CA GLU A 99 -10.29 -13.15 -20.05
C GLU A 99 -9.01 -12.30 -20.07
N GLN A 100 -9.16 -10.98 -19.90
CA GLN A 100 -8.02 -10.05 -19.78
C GLN A 100 -7.16 -10.36 -18.56
N LYS A 101 -7.77 -10.63 -17.39
CA LYS A 101 -7.05 -11.04 -16.17
C LYS A 101 -6.32 -12.37 -16.36
N MET A 102 -6.94 -13.36 -17.02
CA MET A 102 -6.30 -14.65 -17.31
C MET A 102 -5.11 -14.49 -18.26
N THR A 103 -5.23 -13.63 -19.27
CA THR A 103 -4.13 -13.30 -20.18
C THR A 103 -2.96 -12.68 -19.43
N GLN A 104 -3.22 -11.68 -18.59
CA GLN A 104 -2.20 -11.05 -17.74
C GLN A 104 -1.55 -12.04 -16.78
N GLN A 105 -2.34 -12.93 -16.17
CA GLN A 105 -1.84 -13.98 -15.31
C GLN A 105 -0.94 -14.96 -16.07
N SER A 106 -1.31 -15.38 -17.28
CA SER A 106 -0.49 -16.28 -18.11
C SER A 106 0.88 -15.69 -18.47
N ILE A 107 1.00 -14.36 -18.55
CA ILE A 107 2.28 -13.67 -18.74
C ILE A 107 3.08 -13.72 -17.43
N SER A 108 2.42 -13.48 -16.30
CA SER A 108 3.04 -13.57 -14.97
C SER A 108 3.52 -14.99 -14.66
N ASP A 109 2.78 -16.03 -15.05
CA ASP A 109 3.15 -17.42 -14.80
C ASP A 109 4.39 -17.86 -15.58
N LYS A 110 4.74 -17.13 -16.66
CA LYS A 110 6.01 -17.32 -17.39
C LYS A 110 7.21 -16.72 -16.65
N LEU A 111 6.99 -15.86 -15.66
CA LEU A 111 8.05 -15.36 -14.80
C LEU A 111 8.41 -16.46 -13.79
N TYR A 112 9.58 -17.06 -13.98
CA TYR A 112 10.10 -18.00 -13.00
C TYR A 112 10.50 -17.25 -11.73
N LEU A 113 9.75 -17.48 -10.66
CA LEU A 113 10.13 -17.14 -9.30
C LEU A 113 10.61 -18.42 -8.61
N GLN A 114 11.71 -18.33 -7.86
CA GLN A 114 12.11 -19.47 -7.05
C GLN A 114 11.00 -19.74 -6.01
N PRO A 115 10.58 -21.01 -5.81
CA PRO A 115 9.47 -21.34 -4.92
C PRO A 115 9.63 -20.85 -3.48
N ASP A 116 10.88 -20.71 -3.03
CA ASP A 116 11.26 -20.29 -1.67
C ASP A 116 11.29 -18.78 -1.47
N ILE A 117 11.13 -17.96 -2.51
CA ILE A 117 11.18 -16.49 -2.37
C ILE A 117 10.17 -15.99 -1.34
N SER A 118 8.95 -16.54 -1.36
CA SER A 118 7.92 -16.17 -0.38
C SER A 118 8.35 -16.47 1.06
N HIS A 119 8.95 -17.64 1.29
CA HIS A 119 9.51 -18.04 2.57
C HIS A 119 10.61 -17.05 3.01
N TRP A 120 11.55 -16.70 2.13
CA TRP A 120 12.64 -15.76 2.44
C TRP A 120 12.14 -14.34 2.74
N ILE A 121 11.12 -13.86 2.03
CA ILE A 121 10.52 -12.55 2.28
C ILE A 121 9.90 -12.50 3.69
N VAL A 122 9.14 -13.53 4.07
CA VAL A 122 8.54 -13.64 5.40
C VAL A 122 9.61 -13.78 6.48
N ARG A 123 10.61 -14.65 6.25
CA ARG A 123 11.73 -14.85 7.16
C ARG A 123 12.51 -13.57 7.40
N SER A 124 12.80 -12.81 6.34
CA SER A 124 13.48 -11.51 6.39
C SER A 124 12.68 -10.50 7.20
N TYR A 125 11.35 -10.47 7.05
CA TYR A 125 10.47 -9.62 7.86
C TYR A 125 10.56 -9.97 9.35
N LEU A 126 10.45 -11.25 9.70
CA LEU A 126 10.53 -11.71 11.09
C LEU A 126 11.88 -11.35 11.73
N LEU A 127 12.97 -11.55 10.98
CA LEU A 127 14.31 -11.20 11.40
C LEU A 127 14.48 -9.69 11.61
N HIS A 128 14.02 -8.90 10.63
CA HIS A 128 14.11 -7.44 10.65
C HIS A 128 13.44 -6.85 11.89
N TYR A 129 12.22 -7.29 12.20
CA TYR A 129 11.45 -6.77 13.34
C TYR A 129 11.75 -7.48 14.67
N GLY A 130 12.69 -8.43 14.70
CA GLY A 130 13.11 -9.04 15.97
C GLY A 130 12.08 -10.03 16.55
N TYR A 131 11.21 -10.59 15.71
CA TYR A 131 10.26 -11.64 16.08
C TYR A 131 10.96 -12.99 16.21
N GLN A 132 11.98 -13.08 17.08
CA GLN A 132 12.88 -14.22 17.17
C GLN A 132 12.14 -15.55 17.44
N ASP A 133 11.16 -15.58 18.34
CA ASP A 133 10.45 -16.83 18.67
C ASP A 133 9.60 -17.33 17.50
N THR A 134 8.92 -16.40 16.81
CA THR A 134 8.18 -16.69 15.58
C THR A 134 9.12 -17.14 14.47
N LEU A 135 10.28 -16.49 14.32
CA LEU A 135 11.31 -16.87 13.37
C LEU A 135 11.82 -18.29 13.64
N SER A 136 12.13 -18.64 14.90
CA SER A 136 12.56 -19.99 15.26
C SER A 136 11.49 -21.03 14.96
N SER A 137 10.22 -20.71 15.21
CA SER A 137 9.10 -21.61 14.89
C SER A 137 8.89 -21.74 13.38
N PHE A 138 9.04 -20.64 12.64
CA PHE A 138 8.93 -20.58 11.18
C PHE A 138 10.03 -21.38 10.49
N ASP A 139 11.27 -21.24 10.97
CA ASP A 139 12.43 -22.00 10.50
C ASP A 139 12.24 -23.50 10.78
N ALA A 140 11.87 -23.88 12.01
CA ALA A 140 11.64 -25.27 12.39
C ALA A 140 10.53 -25.96 11.56
N ALA A 141 9.46 -25.22 11.24
CA ALA A 141 8.38 -25.73 10.39
C ALA A 141 8.80 -25.93 8.92
N SER A 142 9.90 -25.29 8.50
CA SER A 142 10.40 -25.35 7.12
C SER A 142 11.52 -26.37 6.93
N GLU A 143 12.07 -26.94 8.01
CA GLU A 143 13.07 -28.03 7.97
C GLU A 143 12.50 -29.35 7.41
N THR A 144 11.17 -29.49 7.29
CA THR A 144 10.55 -30.65 6.63
C THR A 144 10.60 -30.57 5.09
N ASP A 145 10.94 -29.42 4.50
CA ASP A 145 11.15 -29.24 3.06
C ASP A 145 12.12 -28.04 2.84
N PRO A 146 13.44 -28.23 3.03
CA PRO A 146 14.36 -27.10 3.17
C PRO A 146 14.45 -26.30 1.86
N PRO A 147 14.24 -24.97 1.89
CA PRO A 147 14.55 -24.14 0.73
C PRO A 147 16.04 -24.31 0.44
N ALA A 148 16.36 -24.68 -0.81
CA ALA A 148 17.71 -24.99 -1.25
C ALA A 148 18.68 -23.98 -0.66
N ASN A 149 19.62 -24.48 0.13
CA ASN A 149 20.51 -23.77 1.03
C ASN A 149 21.06 -22.47 0.41
N HIS A 150 20.31 -21.38 0.51
CA HIS A 150 20.83 -20.03 0.34
C HIS A 150 21.54 -19.67 1.65
N GLN A 151 22.55 -20.46 2.02
CA GLN A 151 23.79 -19.86 2.44
C GLN A 151 24.33 -19.10 1.23
N THR A 152 23.69 -17.96 0.92
CA THR A 152 24.33 -16.95 0.12
C THR A 152 25.69 -16.77 0.78
N GLY A 153 26.81 -16.90 0.06
CA GLY A 153 28.17 -16.77 0.63
C GLY A 153 28.50 -15.39 1.23
N TYR A 154 27.46 -14.62 1.55
CA TYR A 154 27.42 -13.39 2.29
C TYR A 154 27.23 -13.79 3.75
N GLY A 155 28.09 -13.29 4.64
CA GLY A 155 28.02 -13.59 6.08
C GLY A 155 26.67 -13.26 6.71
N GLU A 156 26.53 -13.53 8.01
CA GLU A 156 25.31 -13.29 8.78
C GLU A 156 24.58 -11.99 8.35
N PRO A 157 23.28 -12.07 7.98
CA PRO A 157 22.49 -10.91 7.59
C PRO A 157 22.64 -9.77 8.59
N PRO A 158 22.74 -8.50 8.15
CA PRO A 158 22.86 -7.35 9.05
C PRO A 158 21.74 -7.31 10.11
N GLU A 159 20.56 -7.81 9.77
CA GLU A 159 19.39 -7.89 10.65
C GLU A 159 19.56 -8.94 11.76
N MET A 160 20.51 -9.88 11.69
CA MET A 160 20.82 -10.75 12.85
C MET A 160 21.40 -9.97 14.03
N TYR A 161 21.91 -8.76 13.80
CA TYR A 161 22.50 -7.93 14.83
C TYR A 161 21.55 -7.70 16.00
N GLY A 162 22.00 -8.08 17.19
CA GLY A 162 21.27 -7.86 18.44
C GLY A 162 19.91 -8.54 18.50
N LEU A 163 19.64 -9.59 17.71
CA LEU A 163 18.30 -10.18 17.57
C LEU A 163 17.64 -10.52 18.92
N SER A 164 18.39 -11.11 19.86
CA SER A 164 17.89 -11.43 21.21
C SER A 164 17.59 -10.20 22.05
N HIS A 165 18.42 -9.16 21.95
CA HIS A 165 18.19 -7.88 22.63
C HIS A 165 16.97 -7.16 22.04
N ARG A 166 16.85 -7.11 20.71
CA ARG A 166 15.72 -6.50 19.98
C ARG A 166 14.41 -7.21 20.31
N LYS A 167 14.40 -8.55 20.35
CA LYS A 167 13.26 -9.35 20.82
C LYS A 167 12.84 -8.95 22.24
N MET A 168 13.78 -8.92 23.18
CA MET A 168 13.50 -8.57 24.58
C MET A 168 12.93 -7.14 24.70
N LEU A 169 13.57 -6.16 24.05
CA LEU A 169 13.12 -4.77 24.06
C LEU A 169 11.72 -4.61 23.44
N ARG A 170 11.47 -5.30 22.32
CA ARG A 170 10.12 -5.37 21.74
C ARG A 170 9.11 -5.88 22.75
N GLN A 171 9.38 -6.99 23.42
CA GLN A 171 8.45 -7.58 24.39
C GLN A 171 8.14 -6.61 25.55
N LEU A 172 9.16 -5.92 26.07
CA LEU A 172 8.98 -4.91 27.12
C LEU A 172 8.06 -3.78 26.65
N ILE A 173 8.31 -3.24 25.45
CA ILE A 173 7.51 -2.15 24.88
C ILE A 173 6.07 -2.59 24.60
N ILE A 174 5.87 -3.76 23.99
CA ILE A 174 4.52 -4.32 23.71
C ILE A 174 3.74 -4.57 25.00
N ASN A 175 4.42 -4.99 26.07
CA ASN A 175 3.81 -5.19 27.38
C ASN A 175 3.58 -3.87 28.16
N GLY A 176 4.04 -2.73 27.65
CA GLY A 176 3.96 -1.43 28.31
C GLY A 176 5.00 -1.21 29.43
N ASP A 177 5.99 -2.10 29.58
CA ASP A 177 7.09 -1.94 30.53
C ASP A 177 8.21 -1.07 29.93
N ILE A 178 7.91 0.21 29.78
CA ILE A 178 8.81 1.18 29.15
C ILE A 178 9.99 1.53 30.06
N ASP A 179 9.83 1.46 31.39
CA ASP A 179 10.92 1.73 32.33
C ASP A 179 12.04 0.68 32.21
N SER A 180 11.67 -0.60 32.16
CA SER A 180 12.64 -1.67 31.88
C SER A 180 13.25 -1.54 30.48
N ALA A 181 12.48 -1.10 29.49
CA ALA A 181 12.99 -0.88 28.14
C ALA A 181 14.07 0.21 28.10
N PHE A 182 13.85 1.35 28.78
CA PHE A 182 14.86 2.41 28.95
C PHE A 182 16.14 1.88 29.57
N LYS A 183 16.03 1.20 30.72
CA LYS A 183 17.18 0.64 31.43
C LYS A 183 18.01 -0.28 30.54
N ARG A 184 17.35 -1.17 29.79
CA ARG A 184 18.03 -2.10 28.88
C ARG A 184 18.67 -1.40 27.68
N LEU A 185 18.05 -0.33 27.17
CA LEU A 185 18.64 0.50 26.12
C LEU A 185 19.88 1.25 26.62
N GLU A 186 19.85 1.83 27.81
CA GLU A 186 21.01 2.48 28.43
C GLU A 186 22.16 1.49 28.64
N GLU A 187 21.86 0.27 29.08
CA GLU A 187 22.85 -0.78 29.32
C GLU A 187 23.46 -1.35 28.02
N TRP A 188 22.65 -1.59 26.98
CA TRP A 188 23.08 -2.32 25.79
C TRP A 188 23.41 -1.43 24.58
N TYR A 189 22.73 -0.29 24.45
CA TYR A 189 22.82 0.61 23.29
C TYR A 189 22.81 2.09 23.72
N PRO A 190 23.70 2.53 24.61
CA PRO A 190 23.70 3.91 25.14
C PRO A 190 23.78 4.98 24.04
N GLN A 191 24.36 4.66 22.89
CA GLN A 191 24.41 5.54 21.72
C GLN A 191 23.02 5.89 21.16
N VAL A 192 22.00 5.04 21.33
CA VAL A 192 20.61 5.30 20.90
C VAL A 192 19.97 6.39 21.75
N LEU A 193 20.36 6.50 23.02
CA LEU A 193 19.84 7.48 23.98
C LEU A 193 20.78 8.67 24.21
N LYS A 194 21.88 8.75 23.45
CA LYS A 194 22.91 9.79 23.62
C LYS A 194 22.35 11.20 23.41
N ASP A 195 21.43 11.35 22.47
CA ASP A 195 20.69 12.59 22.25
C ASP A 195 19.34 12.50 22.96
N GLU A 196 19.23 13.22 24.08
CA GLU A 196 18.02 13.28 24.91
C GLU A 196 16.82 13.85 24.16
N ILE A 197 17.05 14.59 23.06
CA ILE A 197 16.00 15.22 22.24
C ILE A 197 15.77 14.43 20.93
N SER A 198 16.33 13.22 20.83
CA SER A 198 16.10 12.36 19.66
C SER A 198 14.64 11.90 19.55
N VAL A 199 14.25 11.52 18.32
CA VAL A 199 12.93 10.93 18.04
C VAL A 199 12.68 9.68 18.91
N ILE A 200 13.70 8.87 19.17
CA ILE A 200 13.56 7.65 19.99
C ILE A 200 13.27 8.00 21.44
N CYS A 201 14.00 8.96 22.02
CA CYS A 201 13.72 9.45 23.37
C CYS A 201 12.31 10.04 23.46
N PHE A 202 11.90 10.84 22.48
CA PHE A 202 10.53 11.38 22.41
C PHE A 202 9.47 10.27 22.41
N LEU A 203 9.63 9.25 21.55
CA LEU A 203 8.67 8.16 21.42
C LEU A 203 8.57 7.32 22.70
N LEU A 204 9.70 7.00 23.33
CA LEU A 204 9.71 6.25 24.59
C LEU A 204 9.09 7.05 25.74
N HIS A 205 9.41 8.35 25.88
CA HIS A 205 8.78 9.19 26.90
C HIS A 205 7.29 9.39 26.65
N SER A 206 6.88 9.56 25.38
CA SER A 206 5.47 9.67 25.01
C SER A 206 4.73 8.36 25.31
N GLN A 207 5.33 7.21 24.99
CA GLN A 207 4.76 5.92 25.33
C GLN A 207 4.62 5.72 26.83
N ARG A 208 5.67 6.06 27.62
CA ARG A 208 5.62 5.95 29.08
C ARG A 208 4.52 6.83 29.68
N PHE A 209 4.33 8.02 29.14
CA PHE A 209 3.22 8.91 29.50
C PHE A 209 1.86 8.27 29.17
N ILE A 210 1.70 7.70 27.97
CA ILE A 210 0.49 6.97 27.57
C ILE A 210 0.21 5.80 28.53
N GLU A 211 1.24 5.09 29.01
CA GLU A 211 1.06 4.02 30.02
C GLU A 211 0.53 4.56 31.36
N TYR A 212 0.91 5.77 31.78
CA TYR A 212 0.29 6.39 32.97
C TYR A 212 -1.20 6.69 32.75
N ILE A 213 -1.57 7.15 31.55
CA ILE A 213 -2.98 7.39 31.19
C ILE A 213 -3.77 6.08 31.18
N ARG A 214 -3.23 5.01 30.58
CA ARG A 214 -3.84 3.68 30.58
C ARG A 214 -4.05 3.12 32.00
N ALA A 215 -3.14 3.43 32.92
CA ALA A 215 -3.22 3.03 34.32
C ALA A 215 -4.09 3.96 35.19
N GLU A 216 -4.76 4.96 34.59
CA GLU A 216 -5.55 6.00 35.29
C GLU A 216 -4.75 6.80 36.34
N GLN A 217 -3.43 6.85 36.20
CA GLN A 217 -2.51 7.55 37.10
C GLN A 217 -2.27 8.99 36.64
N LEU A 218 -3.31 9.82 36.64
CA LEU A 218 -3.29 11.18 36.08
C LEU A 218 -2.22 12.10 36.70
N GLU A 219 -2.07 12.07 38.04
CA GLU A 219 -1.06 12.88 38.72
C GLU A 219 0.37 12.46 38.31
N GLY A 220 0.61 11.16 38.21
CA GLY A 220 1.86 10.59 37.70
C GLY A 220 2.12 11.00 36.25
N ALA A 221 1.10 10.93 35.39
CA ALA A 221 1.18 11.35 34.00
C ALA A 221 1.59 12.82 33.87
N VAL A 222 0.92 13.73 34.59
CA VAL A 222 1.21 15.17 34.55
C VAL A 222 2.62 15.47 35.07
N LYS A 223 3.01 14.84 36.19
CA LYS A 223 4.37 14.98 36.75
C LYS A 223 5.42 14.51 35.75
N TYR A 224 5.21 13.34 35.13
CA TYR A 224 6.14 12.76 34.16
C TYR A 224 6.25 13.62 32.90
N ALA A 225 5.13 14.09 32.35
CA ALA A 225 5.11 14.94 31.16
C ALA A 225 5.88 16.25 31.40
N ARG A 226 5.70 16.90 32.55
CA ARG A 226 6.44 18.11 32.91
C ARG A 226 7.94 17.89 33.04
N ALA A 227 8.36 16.73 33.52
CA ALA A 227 9.78 16.42 33.71
C ALA A 227 10.48 15.98 32.42
N ASN A 228 9.81 15.19 31.58
CA ASN A 228 10.46 14.51 30.44
C ASN A 228 9.95 14.99 29.08
N LEU A 229 8.68 15.33 28.94
CA LEU A 229 8.12 15.79 27.65
C LEU A 229 8.29 17.30 27.44
N ALA A 230 8.47 18.08 28.50
CA ALA A 230 8.64 19.52 28.41
C ALA A 230 9.86 19.94 27.56
N ASN A 231 10.93 19.14 27.56
CA ASN A 231 12.13 19.40 26.77
C ASN A 231 11.86 19.41 25.25
N PHE A 232 10.83 18.70 24.79
CA PHE A 232 10.46 18.62 23.38
C PHE A 232 9.57 19.79 22.91
N LEU A 233 9.02 20.59 23.84
CA LEU A 233 8.15 21.75 23.50
C LEU A 233 8.86 22.80 22.64
N ALA A 234 10.17 22.94 22.81
CA ALA A 234 10.96 23.91 22.06
C ALA A 234 11.17 23.52 20.57
N HIS A 235 10.86 22.28 20.20
CA HIS A 235 11.16 21.72 18.90
C HIS A 235 9.90 21.52 18.06
N LYS A 236 9.74 22.34 17.02
CA LYS A 236 8.59 22.30 16.10
C LYS A 236 8.33 20.91 15.50
N ALA A 237 9.36 20.09 15.32
CA ALA A 237 9.24 18.73 14.80
C ALA A 237 8.33 17.82 15.65
N PHE A 238 8.23 18.08 16.96
CA PHE A 238 7.44 17.26 17.89
C PHE A 238 6.12 17.92 18.30
N GLU A 239 5.88 19.18 17.92
CA GLU A 239 4.74 19.97 18.42
C GLU A 239 3.39 19.27 18.19
N GLY A 240 3.18 18.70 16.99
CA GLY A 240 1.93 18.00 16.65
C GLY A 240 1.73 16.74 17.50
N LEU A 241 2.70 15.84 17.50
CA LEU A 241 2.64 14.57 18.23
C LEU A 241 2.56 14.76 19.74
N LEU A 242 3.25 15.78 20.27
CA LEU A 242 3.22 16.12 21.69
C LEU A 242 1.85 16.67 22.10
N LYS A 243 1.27 17.58 21.30
CA LYS A 243 -0.08 18.09 21.53
C LYS A 243 -1.11 16.96 21.54
N GLU A 244 -0.99 16.06 20.58
CA GLU A 244 -1.90 14.92 20.46
C GLU A 244 -1.80 13.97 21.64
N SER A 245 -0.57 13.61 22.04
CA SER A 245 -0.34 12.74 23.21
C SER A 245 -0.90 13.37 24.49
N VAL A 246 -0.56 14.64 24.76
CA VAL A 246 -1.00 15.33 25.98
C VAL A 246 -2.50 15.60 26.00
N ALA A 247 -3.15 15.72 24.84
CA ALA A 247 -4.60 15.91 24.75
C ALA A 247 -5.40 14.73 25.33
N LEU A 248 -4.80 13.54 25.50
CA LEU A 248 -5.45 12.42 26.20
C LEU A 248 -5.91 12.80 27.61
N LEU A 249 -5.20 13.70 28.30
CA LEU A 249 -5.58 14.19 29.64
C LEU A 249 -6.87 15.00 29.67
N ALA A 250 -7.30 15.54 28.52
CA ALA A 250 -8.49 16.38 28.44
C ALA A 250 -9.79 15.55 28.36
N TYR A 251 -9.70 14.24 28.11
CA TYR A 251 -10.84 13.36 27.99
C TYR A 251 -11.10 12.61 29.29
N GLU A 252 -12.37 12.56 29.71
CA GLU A 252 -12.81 11.75 30.85
C GLU A 252 -12.61 10.25 30.58
N LYS A 253 -12.84 9.83 29.33
CA LYS A 253 -12.56 8.48 28.83
C LYS A 253 -11.65 8.54 27.60
N PRO A 254 -10.33 8.54 27.78
CA PRO A 254 -9.38 8.69 26.69
C PRO A 254 -9.51 7.65 25.56
N SER A 255 -9.90 6.42 25.88
CA SER A 255 -10.09 5.32 24.90
C SER A 255 -11.27 5.52 23.95
N GLU A 256 -12.30 6.28 24.36
CA GLU A 256 -13.47 6.58 23.53
C GLU A 256 -13.29 7.88 22.72
N SER A 257 -12.12 8.54 22.83
CA SER A 257 -11.84 9.81 22.16
C SER A 257 -11.39 9.65 20.70
N CYS A 258 -11.35 10.75 19.95
CA CYS A 258 -10.82 10.76 18.58
C CYS A 258 -9.32 10.44 18.48
N ILE A 259 -8.61 10.46 19.63
CA ILE A 259 -7.20 10.09 19.75
C ILE A 259 -7.02 8.81 20.59
N GLY A 260 -8.11 8.08 20.83
CA GLY A 260 -8.11 6.82 21.58
C GLY A 260 -7.23 5.75 20.94
N TYR A 261 -6.96 5.85 19.63
CA TYR A 261 -6.05 4.97 18.89
C TYR A 261 -4.62 4.95 19.47
N LEU A 262 -4.17 6.02 20.15
CA LEU A 262 -2.89 6.04 20.87
C LEU A 262 -2.85 5.05 22.05
N LEU A 263 -4.02 4.65 22.55
CA LEU A 263 -4.16 3.69 23.65
C LEU A 263 -4.29 2.25 23.15
N GLU A 264 -4.28 2.02 21.83
CA GLU A 264 -4.36 0.70 21.23
C GLU A 264 -2.98 0.04 21.05
N SER A 265 -2.98 -1.27 20.74
CA SER A 265 -1.74 -2.04 20.49
C SER A 265 -0.85 -1.48 19.38
N PRO A 266 -1.38 -0.97 18.23
CA PRO A 266 -0.55 -0.45 17.15
C PRO A 266 0.40 0.68 17.57
N GLN A 267 0.02 1.48 18.58
CA GLN A 267 0.90 2.54 19.09
C GLN A 267 2.14 1.96 19.79
N ARG A 268 2.01 0.86 20.55
CA ARG A 268 3.16 0.18 21.15
C ARG A 268 4.03 -0.49 20.08
N GLU A 269 3.41 -1.09 19.06
CA GLU A 269 4.12 -1.68 17.91
C GLU A 269 4.96 -0.65 17.18
N PHE A 270 4.40 0.52 16.88
CA PHE A 270 5.11 1.63 16.24
C PHE A 270 6.34 2.07 17.04
N VAL A 271 6.21 2.25 18.36
CA VAL A 271 7.36 2.61 19.23
C VAL A 271 8.40 1.49 19.23
N ALA A 272 7.95 0.24 19.29
CA ALA A 272 8.83 -0.91 19.29
C ALA A 272 9.60 -1.04 17.96
N ASP A 273 8.98 -0.71 16.83
CA ASP A 273 9.59 -0.69 15.50
C ASP A 273 10.61 0.44 15.36
N ALA A 274 10.31 1.63 15.89
CA ALA A 274 11.26 2.73 15.90
C ALA A 274 12.51 2.40 16.73
N VAL A 275 12.34 1.81 17.92
CA VAL A 275 13.45 1.35 18.76
C VAL A 275 14.25 0.25 18.05
N ASN A 276 13.57 -0.69 17.39
CA ASN A 276 14.20 -1.74 16.60
C ASN A 276 15.09 -1.16 15.48
N ALA A 277 14.56 -0.22 14.70
CA ALA A 277 15.29 0.45 13.63
C ALA A 277 16.51 1.23 14.16
N ALA A 278 16.35 1.91 15.31
CA ALA A 278 17.45 2.63 15.95
C ALA A 278 18.59 1.68 16.37
N ILE A 279 18.28 0.52 16.95
CA ILE A 279 19.28 -0.49 17.29
C ILE A 279 19.96 -1.04 16.04
N LEU A 280 19.21 -1.35 14.98
CA LEU A 280 19.79 -1.81 13.72
C LEU A 280 20.76 -0.77 13.13
N SER A 281 20.45 0.52 13.26
CA SER A 281 21.34 1.60 12.79
C SER A 281 22.68 1.66 13.51
N THR A 282 22.81 1.05 14.70
CA THR A 282 24.08 0.94 15.42
C THR A 282 24.94 -0.24 14.97
N ASN A 283 24.46 -1.07 14.04
CA ASN A 283 25.24 -2.19 13.51
C ASN A 283 26.41 -1.67 12.66
N PRO A 284 27.68 -1.96 13.02
CA PRO A 284 28.84 -1.50 12.25
C PRO A 284 28.93 -2.08 10.84
N LYS A 285 28.23 -3.19 10.57
CA LYS A 285 28.17 -3.83 9.24
C LYS A 285 27.09 -3.21 8.33
N MET A 286 26.26 -2.30 8.85
CA MET A 286 25.19 -1.69 8.07
C MET A 286 25.75 -0.69 7.06
N LYS A 287 25.53 -0.95 5.77
CA LYS A 287 26.03 -0.09 4.68
C LYS A 287 25.08 1.05 4.32
N ASP A 288 23.79 0.81 4.47
CA ASP A 288 22.71 1.74 4.14
C ASP A 288 21.88 2.02 5.39
N PRO A 289 21.93 3.24 5.95
CA PRO A 289 21.14 3.61 7.14
C PRO A 289 19.62 3.51 6.94
N GLU A 290 19.12 3.73 5.72
CA GLU A 290 17.68 3.66 5.45
C GLU A 290 17.17 2.21 5.44
N SER A 291 18.08 1.24 5.27
CA SER A 291 17.71 -0.18 5.28
C SER A 291 17.14 -0.67 6.61
N CYS A 292 17.41 0.05 7.71
CA CYS A 292 16.90 -0.24 9.04
C CYS A 292 15.43 0.14 9.24
N LEU A 293 14.87 0.99 8.38
CA LEU A 293 13.51 1.54 8.54
C LEU A 293 12.43 0.59 8.02
N TYR A 294 12.75 -0.22 7.02
CA TYR A 294 11.79 -1.07 6.32
C TYR A 294 12.40 -2.44 6.01
N SER A 295 11.62 -3.48 6.25
CA SER A 295 11.91 -4.84 5.82
C SER A 295 11.92 -4.98 4.28
N CYS A 296 12.44 -6.11 3.79
CA CYS A 296 12.38 -6.45 2.36
C CYS A 296 10.94 -6.46 1.83
N LEU A 297 10.00 -7.05 2.58
CA LEU A 297 8.59 -7.11 2.23
C LEU A 297 7.99 -5.71 2.02
N GLU A 298 8.21 -4.79 2.95
CA GLU A 298 7.66 -3.44 2.85
C GLU A 298 8.29 -2.63 1.72
N LYS A 299 9.60 -2.81 1.47
CA LYS A 299 10.26 -2.21 0.31
C LYS A 299 9.62 -2.68 -0.99
N LEU A 300 9.36 -3.98 -1.13
CA LEU A 300 8.67 -4.54 -2.30
C LEU A 300 7.25 -3.99 -2.45
N LEU A 301 6.49 -3.88 -1.36
CA LEU A 301 5.13 -3.31 -1.39
C LEU A 301 5.12 -1.81 -1.76
N ARG A 302 6.09 -1.04 -1.27
CA ARG A 302 6.29 0.37 -1.64
C ARG A 302 6.68 0.50 -3.10
N GLN A 303 7.63 -0.31 -3.56
CA GLN A 303 8.04 -0.34 -4.98
C GLN A 303 6.86 -0.70 -5.89
N LEU A 304 6.07 -1.72 -5.53
CA LEU A 304 4.85 -2.07 -6.26
C LEU A 304 3.89 -0.89 -6.35
N THR A 305 3.62 -0.23 -5.22
CA THR A 305 2.73 0.95 -5.17
C THR A 305 3.23 2.08 -6.07
N VAL A 306 4.53 2.39 -6.01
CA VAL A 306 5.15 3.42 -6.85
C VAL A 306 5.10 3.02 -8.32
N CYS A 307 5.49 1.78 -8.67
CA CYS A 307 5.43 1.29 -10.05
C CYS A 307 4.02 1.39 -10.63
N SER A 308 2.98 1.03 -9.86
CA SER A 308 1.59 1.18 -10.30
C SER A 308 1.19 2.64 -10.48
N SER A 309 1.64 3.54 -9.59
CA SER A 309 1.40 4.98 -9.73
C SER A 309 2.08 5.56 -10.97
N GLU A 310 3.34 5.21 -11.23
CA GLU A 310 4.09 5.65 -12.40
C GLU A 310 3.48 5.13 -13.70
N LEU A 311 3.02 3.88 -13.72
CA LEU A 311 2.29 3.33 -14.87
C LEU A 311 1.01 4.14 -15.16
N ARG A 312 0.28 4.54 -14.11
CA ARG A 312 -0.91 5.37 -14.24
C ARG A 312 -0.57 6.80 -14.70
N ALA A 313 0.50 7.40 -14.18
CA ALA A 313 0.98 8.71 -14.61
C ALA A 313 1.40 8.70 -16.09
N PHE A 314 2.10 7.64 -16.55
CA PHE A 314 2.41 7.41 -17.95
C PHE A 314 1.15 7.37 -18.82
N ASN A 315 0.06 6.80 -18.28
CA ASN A 315 -1.26 6.74 -18.90
C ASN A 315 -2.11 8.01 -18.65
N SER A 316 -1.49 9.17 -18.41
CA SER A 316 -2.16 10.46 -18.18
C SER A 316 -3.15 10.45 -17.01
N ASP A 317 -2.79 9.75 -15.93
CA ASP A 317 -3.61 9.59 -14.73
C ASP A 317 -4.98 8.93 -14.97
N GLN A 318 -5.04 8.00 -15.93
CA GLN A 318 -6.27 7.28 -16.26
C GLN A 318 -6.20 5.80 -15.91
N GLY A 319 -7.38 5.20 -15.69
CA GLY A 319 -7.53 3.82 -15.24
C GLY A 319 -7.57 3.70 -13.72
N ASP A 320 -7.63 2.44 -13.27
CA ASP A 320 -7.78 2.11 -11.85
C ASP A 320 -6.57 2.51 -11.02
N VAL A 321 -6.84 3.06 -9.85
CA VAL A 321 -5.81 3.34 -8.85
C VAL A 321 -5.46 2.04 -8.14
N PHE A 322 -4.17 1.69 -8.14
CA PHE A 322 -3.68 0.59 -7.32
C PHE A 322 -3.79 0.96 -5.85
N LEU A 323 -4.60 0.20 -5.11
CA LEU A 323 -4.77 0.35 -3.67
C LEU A 323 -4.43 -0.99 -3.02
N LEU A 324 -3.26 -1.05 -2.39
CA LEU A 324 -2.76 -2.28 -1.75
C LEU A 324 -3.79 -2.91 -0.81
N HIS A 325 -4.49 -2.10 -0.01
CA HIS A 325 -5.51 -2.58 0.91
C HIS A 325 -6.69 -3.25 0.18
N LYS A 326 -7.13 -2.69 -0.95
CA LYS A 326 -8.21 -3.28 -1.76
C LYS A 326 -7.78 -4.66 -2.30
N GLU A 327 -6.55 -4.77 -2.79
CA GLU A 327 -6.03 -6.02 -3.35
C GLU A 327 -5.94 -7.15 -2.30
N ILE A 328 -5.53 -6.83 -1.07
CA ILE A 328 -5.42 -7.81 0.03
C ILE A 328 -6.83 -8.30 0.45
N TYR A 329 -7.81 -7.41 0.53
CA TYR A 329 -9.17 -7.73 0.99
C TYR A 329 -10.03 -8.45 -0.07
N GLU A 330 -9.86 -8.13 -1.36
CA GLU A 330 -10.61 -8.79 -2.43
C GLU A 330 -10.15 -10.23 -2.67
N ARG A 331 -8.86 -10.53 -2.45
CA ARG A 331 -8.33 -11.90 -2.56
C ARG A 331 -8.71 -12.79 -1.40
N SER A 332 -8.81 -12.25 -0.19
CA SER A 332 -9.24 -13.00 1.01
C SER A 332 -10.73 -13.34 1.05
N ARG A 333 -11.52 -12.83 0.11
CA ARG A 333 -12.94 -13.18 -0.11
C ARG A 333 -13.16 -14.19 -1.24
N ARG A 334 -12.10 -14.66 -1.91
CA ARG A 334 -12.24 -15.79 -2.84
C ARG A 334 -12.28 -17.09 -2.01
N PRO A 335 -13.34 -17.91 -2.15
CA PRO A 335 -13.53 -19.13 -1.37
C PRO A 335 -12.44 -20.17 -1.61
#